data_AF-A0A5V1X9C6-F1
#
_entry.id   AF-A0A5V1X9C6-F1
#
_cell.length_a   1.000
_cell.length_b   1.000
_cell.length_c   1.000
_cell.angle_alpha   90.00
_cell.angle_beta   90.00
_cell.angle_gamma   90.00
#
_symmetry.space_group_name_H-M   'P 1'
#
loop_
_entity.id
_entity.type
_entity.pdbx_description
1 polymer ?
#
loop_
_entity_poly.entity_id
_entity_poly.type
_entity_poly.pdbx_seq_one_letter_code
_entity_poly.pdbx_strand_id
1 'polypeptide(L)' 'PTLESKIILVQGSIPEMEKALDSRIYFDQNGVLCQRLGIDQVPARVTAAKDGRFLKVEFIPAEDGRK' A
#
# COMPACT_ATOMS: atom_id res chain seq x y z
N PRO A 1 20.89 4.89 -4.56
CA PRO A 1 19.98 3.74 -4.75
C PRO A 1 18.53 4.15 -4.48
N THR A 2 17.65 4.07 -5.48
CA THR A 2 16.21 4.29 -5.30
C THR A 2 15.62 3.06 -4.59
N LEU A 3 14.85 3.27 -3.52
CA LEU A 3 14.13 2.18 -2.85
C LEU A 3 13.07 1.63 -3.80
N GLU A 4 13.20 0.36 -4.20
CA GLU A 4 12.15 -0.32 -4.97
C GLU A 4 10.93 -0.49 -4.06
N SER A 5 9.83 0.20 -4.41
CA SER A 5 8.56 0.09 -3.69
C SER A 5 7.58 -0.74 -4.51
N LYS A 6 6.81 -1.60 -3.85
CA LYS A 6 5.74 -2.38 -4.49
C LYS A 6 4.39 -1.77 -4.13
N ILE A 7 3.53 -1.60 -5.13
CA ILE A 7 2.18 -1.06 -4.95
C ILE A 7 1.22 -2.22 -4.78
N ILE A 8 0.47 -2.21 -3.67
CA ILE A 8 -0.54 -3.23 -3.36
C ILE A 8 -1.89 -2.52 -3.31
N LEU A 9 -2.76 -2.85 -4.26
CA LEU A 9 -4.10 -2.33 -4.34
C LEU A 9 -5.05 -3.20 -3.49
N VAL A 10 -5.73 -2.57 -2.54
CA VAL A 10 -6.71 -3.24 -1.66
C VAL A 10 -8.10 -3.22 -2.28
N GLN A 11 -8.48 -2.10 -2.91
CA GLN A 11 -9.75 -1.91 -3.60
C GLN A 11 -9.56 -0.99 -4.81
N GLY A 12 -10.36 -1.18 -5.85
CA GLY A 12 -10.34 -0.37 -7.08
C GLY A 12 -10.24 -1.22 -8.35
N SER A 13 -10.24 -0.55 -9.50
CA SER A 13 -10.12 -1.19 -10.81
C SER A 13 -8.65 -1.46 -11.14
N ILE A 14 -8.31 -2.72 -11.37
CA ILE A 14 -6.95 -3.16 -11.72
C ILE A 14 -6.47 -2.51 -13.03
N PRO A 15 -7.22 -2.62 -14.15
CA PRO A 15 -6.74 -2.09 -15.42
C PRO A 15 -6.58 -0.57 -15.42
N GLU A 16 -7.45 0.14 -14.68
CA GLU A 16 -7.35 1.59 -14.53
C GLU A 16 -6.10 1.99 -13.76
N MET A 17 -5.80 1.29 -12.66
CA MET A 17 -4.62 1.60 -11.85
C MET A 17 -3.32 1.22 -12.54
N GLU A 18 -3.27 0.09 -13.25
CA GLU A 18 -2.09 -0.29 -14.03
C GLU A 18 -1.78 0.77 -15.09
N LYS A 19 -2.81 1.26 -15.79
CA LYS A 19 -2.66 2.35 -16.77
C LYS A 19 -2.24 3.67 -16.11
N ALA A 20 -2.77 3.99 -14.93
CA ALA A 20 -2.49 5.26 -14.25
C ALA A 20 -1.07 5.33 -13.66
N LEU A 21 -0.54 4.20 -13.17
CA LEU A 21 0.71 4.15 -12.43
C LEU A 21 1.91 3.69 -13.27
N ASP A 22 1.67 3.14 -14.47
CA ASP A 22 2.70 2.59 -15.37
C ASP A 22 3.69 1.68 -14.64
N SER A 23 3.18 0.91 -13.69
CA SER A 23 3.96 0.14 -12.73
C SER A 23 3.29 -1.20 -12.50
N ARG A 24 4.09 -2.20 -12.11
CA ARG A 24 3.54 -3.49 -11.68
C ARG A 24 2.75 -3.33 -10.39
N ILE A 25 1.50 -3.74 -10.40
CA ILE A 25 0.60 -3.68 -9.25
C ILE A 25 0.34 -5.10 -8.72
N TYR A 26 0.23 -5.21 -7.41
CA TYR A 26 -0.21 -6.42 -6.69
C TYR A 26 -1.56 -6.14 -6.03
N PHE A 27 -2.27 -7.20 -5.66
CA PHE A 27 -3.62 -7.06 -5.10
C PHE A 27 -3.72 -7.78 -3.77
N ASP A 28 -4.30 -7.10 -2.79
CA ASP A 28 -4.74 -7.72 -1.53
C ASP A 28 -6.26 -7.89 -1.56
N GLN A 29 -6.72 -8.66 -2.54
CA GLN A 29 -8.13 -8.94 -2.71
C GLN A 29 -8.61 -9.76 -1.49
N ASN A 30 -9.56 -9.21 -0.74
CA ASN A 30 -10.05 -9.68 0.57
C ASN A 30 -9.22 -9.29 1.82
N GLY A 31 -8.22 -8.41 1.70
CA GLY A 31 -7.57 -7.81 2.87
C GLY A 31 -6.72 -8.77 3.70
N VAL A 32 -6.24 -9.87 3.12
CA VAL A 32 -5.44 -10.90 3.83
C VAL A 32 -4.12 -10.31 4.32
N LEU A 33 -3.46 -9.50 3.49
CA LEU A 33 -2.22 -8.82 3.88
C LEU A 33 -2.49 -7.72 4.90
N CYS A 34 -3.56 -6.94 4.72
CA CYS A 34 -3.98 -5.93 5.68
C CYS A 34 -4.21 -6.54 7.07
N GLN A 35 -4.95 -7.65 7.14
CA GLN A 35 -5.20 -8.37 8.40
C GLN A 35 -3.90 -8.86 9.04
N ARG A 36 -3.00 -9.47 8.25
CA ARG A 36 -1.71 -9.99 8.76
C ARG A 36 -0.78 -8.89 9.27
N LEU A 37 -0.81 -7.72 8.64
CA LEU A 37 0.05 -6.58 8.99
C LEU A 37 -0.59 -5.63 10.01
N GLY A 38 -1.84 -5.88 10.42
CA GLY A 38 -2.58 -4.98 11.32
C GLY A 38 -2.87 -3.62 10.70
N ILE A 39 -3.11 -3.58 9.39
CA ILE A 39 -3.50 -2.37 8.65
C ILE A 39 -5.02 -2.29 8.67
N ASP A 40 -5.57 -1.31 9.38
CA ASP A 40 -7.01 -1.05 9.52
C ASP A 40 -7.51 0.11 8.66
N GLN A 41 -6.60 0.97 8.19
CA GLN A 41 -6.89 2.07 7.26
C GLN A 41 -5.88 2.12 6.11
N VAL A 42 -6.36 2.55 4.94
CA VAL A 42 -5.56 2.78 3.73
C VAL A 42 -5.75 4.22 3.25
N PRO A 43 -4.76 4.84 2.56
CA PRO A 43 -3.45 4.28 2.19
C PRO A 43 -2.48 4.15 3.38
N ALA A 44 -1.67 3.08 3.35
CA ALA A 44 -0.65 2.82 4.35
C ALA A 44 0.71 2.54 3.68
N ARG A 45 1.80 2.96 4.33
CA ARG A 45 3.18 2.65 3.94
C ARG A 45 3.77 1.66 4.94
N VAL A 46 4.34 0.57 4.41
CA VAL A 46 5.04 -0.44 5.20
C VAL A 46 6.52 -0.39 4.86
N THR A 47 7.37 -0.23 5.88
CA THR A 47 8.84 -0.21 5.75
C THR A 47 9.48 -1.09 6.82
N ALA A 48 10.73 -1.47 6.65
CA ALA A 48 11.48 -2.10 7.73
C ALA A 48 11.78 -1.07 8.84
N ALA A 49 11.63 -1.48 10.10
CA ALA A 49 12.13 -0.71 11.24
C ALA A 49 13.67 -0.63 11.18
N LYS A 50 14.26 0.35 11.89
CA LYS A 50 15.71 0.59 11.88
C LYS A 50 16.56 -0.64 12.22
N ASP A 51 16.02 -1.55 13.03
CA ASP A 51 16.69 -2.79 13.46
C ASP A 51 16.38 -4.00 12.57
N GLY A 52 15.53 -3.85 11.55
CA GLY A 52 15.13 -4.90 10.61
C GLY A 52 14.28 -6.02 11.20
N ARG A 53 13.96 -5.98 12.50
CA ARG A 53 13.20 -7.06 13.18
C ARG A 53 11.69 -6.86 13.07
N PHE A 54 11.27 -5.62 12.91
CA PHE A 54 9.86 -5.23 12.85
C PHE A 54 9.55 -4.51 11.54
N LEU A 55 8.27 -4.53 11.18
CA LEU A 55 7.73 -3.67 10.14
C LEU A 55 7.16 -2.42 10.80
N LYS A 56 7.48 -1.26 10.22
CA LYS A 56 6.85 0.02 10.54
C LYS A 56 5.70 0.24 9.57
N VAL A 57 4.48 0.35 10.12
CA VAL A 57 3.29 0.75 9.38
C VAL A 57 3.02 2.22 9.67
N GLU A 58 2.84 3.01 8.61
CA GLU A 58 2.49 4.42 8.69
C GLU A 58 1.23 4.67 7.86
N PHE A 59 0.21 5.26 8.48
CA PHE A 59 -0.98 5.67 7.76
C PHE A 59 -0.73 7.01 7.08
N ILE A 60 -1.06 7.07 5.80
CA ILE A 60 -0.95 8.27 5.00
C ILE A 60 -2.34 8.93 5.05
N PRO A 61 -2.45 10.17 5.56
CA PRO A 61 -3.72 10.90 5.50
C PRO A 61 -4.21 10.93 4.05
N ALA A 62 -5.45 10.51 3.82
CA ALA A 62 -6.09 10.82 2.56
C ALA A 62 -6.17 12.35 2.46
N GLU A 63 -5.59 12.95 1.42
CA GLU A 63 -5.90 14.34 1.13
C GLU A 63 -7.41 14.41 0.87
N ASP A 64 -8.08 15.33 1.55
CA ASP A 64 -9.54 15.47 1.59
C ASP A 64 -10.05 15.56 0.13
N GLY A 65 -10.52 14.43 -0.41
CA GLY A 65 -10.87 14.25 -1.81
C GLY A 65 -12.17 14.96 -2.21
N ARG A 66 -12.40 16.19 -1.75
CA ARG A 66 -13.43 17.05 -2.34
C ARG A 66 -12.93 17.55 -3.70
N LYS A 67 -13.23 16.80 -4.76
CA LYS A 67 -13.70 17.33 -6.06
C LYS A 67 -14.59 16.31 -6.74
#